data_AF-A0A0S8G7A5-F1
#
_entry.id   AF-A0A0S8G7A5-F1
#
_cell.length_a   1.000
_cell.length_b   1.000
_cell.length_c   1.000
_cell.angle_alpha   90.00
_cell.angle_beta   90.00
_cell.angle_gamma   90.00
#
_symmetry.space_group_name_H-M   'P 1'
#
loop_
_entity.id
_entity.type
_entity.pdbx_description
1 polymer ?
#
loop_
_entity_poly.entity_id
_entity_poly.type
_entity_poly.pdbx_seq_one_letter_code
_entity_poly.pdbx_strand_id
1 'polypeptide(L)'
;MSHWRINAFAVLSVLLALALISAMGCHKKRTPEEPGVGDLTVVSVVSTDDEHVRITFSEMVDETSAEEVGNYSIVVAGTPDPLLILGADLGDDDIRVVLSTEGQSHIDYLISIQGVEDLDGDAMSDTSLVFHGSASLRVPRTVLLEEFGSVFCQACPNSNAAIDLLVHEYTRDDLVVLQYHTGDQMTTAETTARTAWYGATGQLPTVMIDGTIRFIGAVSPDAAYNAYRDSILVELSETTPLSIDVSGSVGGSSGTVTVQLIATDSILVDSLRLHVVVFEDSVRNTIPIGDSLHWFVVRDMIPDDEGEPITIQKGDTSEIVRVFSVDGEWDATKLGAVAFLQDPAGNEVLQAGGTRF
;
A
#
# COMPACT_ATOMS: atom_id res chain seq x y z
N MET A 1 -70.67 -4.14 10.32
CA MET A 1 -71.58 -4.95 11.15
C MET A 1 -71.81 -6.28 10.47
N SER A 2 -71.79 -7.37 11.25
CA SER A 2 -72.03 -8.80 10.95
C SER A 2 -71.18 -9.44 9.84
N HIS A 3 -70.12 -10.20 10.15
CA HIS A 3 -70.10 -11.57 10.73
C HIS A 3 -70.81 -12.61 9.86
N TRP A 4 -70.10 -13.60 9.30
CA TRP A 4 -69.82 -14.90 9.95
C TRP A 4 -69.03 -15.83 9.01
N ARG A 5 -68.02 -16.52 9.55
CA ARG A 5 -67.38 -17.71 8.96
C ARG A 5 -67.61 -18.85 9.95
N ILE A 6 -68.10 -19.99 9.49
CA ILE A 6 -68.17 -21.23 10.27
C ILE A 6 -67.95 -22.47 9.37
N ASN A 7 -67.04 -23.33 9.86
CA ASN A 7 -66.88 -24.80 9.73
C ASN A 7 -66.68 -25.45 8.35
N ALA A 8 -66.17 -26.69 8.25
CA ALA A 8 -65.24 -27.57 8.97
C ALA A 8 -65.35 -28.92 8.24
N PHE A 9 -64.21 -29.59 7.99
CA PHE A 9 -64.02 -31.06 7.81
C PHE A 9 -65.01 -31.90 6.96
N ALA A 10 -64.52 -32.54 5.87
CA ALA A 10 -64.29 -34.00 5.79
C ALA A 10 -64.23 -34.57 4.33
N VAL A 11 -63.04 -35.10 4.02
CA VAL A 11 -62.59 -36.21 3.14
C VAL A 11 -63.64 -37.06 2.35
N LEU A 12 -63.50 -37.20 1.02
CA LEU A 12 -63.23 -38.47 0.29
C LEU A 12 -63.01 -38.27 -1.22
N SER A 13 -62.15 -39.14 -1.76
CA SER A 13 -61.35 -39.08 -2.98
C SER A 13 -62.06 -39.52 -4.27
N VAL A 14 -61.81 -38.86 -5.41
CA VAL A 14 -61.75 -39.46 -6.77
C VAL A 14 -60.80 -38.65 -7.66
N LEU A 15 -59.91 -39.35 -8.36
CA LEU A 15 -58.88 -38.88 -9.29
C LEU A 15 -59.44 -38.14 -10.53
N LEU A 16 -58.83 -37.02 -10.92
CA LEU A 16 -58.45 -36.74 -12.31
C LEU A 16 -57.41 -35.60 -12.38
N ALA A 17 -56.42 -35.79 -13.25
CA ALA A 17 -55.25 -34.95 -13.45
C ALA A 17 -55.59 -33.50 -13.88
N LEU A 18 -54.78 -32.52 -13.42
CA LEU A 18 -54.14 -31.52 -14.28
C LEU A 18 -53.15 -30.62 -13.48
N ALA A 19 -51.95 -30.49 -14.05
CA ALA A 19 -50.97 -29.41 -13.96
C ALA A 19 -50.55 -28.83 -12.59
N LEU A 20 -49.30 -29.10 -12.20
CA LEU A 20 -48.48 -28.19 -11.40
C LEU A 20 -47.06 -28.14 -11.99
N ILE A 21 -46.74 -26.97 -12.55
CA ILE A 21 -45.36 -26.53 -12.80
C ILE A 21 -44.73 -26.31 -11.43
N SER A 22 -43.64 -27.04 -11.13
CA SER A 22 -42.73 -26.69 -10.05
C SER A 22 -41.31 -26.87 -10.56
N ALA A 23 -40.52 -25.82 -10.38
CA ALA A 23 -39.18 -25.63 -10.88
C ALA A 23 -38.21 -26.68 -10.33
N MET A 24 -37.51 -27.36 -11.24
CA MET A 24 -36.21 -27.95 -11.00
C MET A 24 -35.39 -27.74 -12.26
N GLY A 25 -34.24 -27.09 -12.08
CA GLY A 25 -33.11 -26.97 -13.00
C GLY A 25 -33.43 -26.97 -14.49
N CYS A 26 -33.39 -25.80 -15.11
CA CYS A 26 -33.11 -25.71 -16.54
C CYS A 26 -31.65 -26.17 -16.75
N HIS A 27 -31.38 -27.47 -16.66
CA HIS A 27 -30.32 -28.06 -17.45
C HIS A 27 -30.77 -27.87 -18.89
N LYS A 28 -30.31 -26.79 -19.53
CA LYS A 28 -30.12 -26.81 -20.97
C LYS A 28 -29.31 -28.07 -21.23
N LYS A 29 -29.95 -29.14 -21.71
CA LYS A 29 -29.24 -30.11 -22.52
C LYS A 29 -28.71 -29.31 -23.70
N ARG A 30 -27.46 -28.85 -23.56
CA ARG A 30 -26.68 -28.37 -24.70
C ARG A 30 -26.70 -29.54 -25.69
N THR A 31 -27.03 -29.24 -26.93
CA THR A 31 -26.81 -30.17 -28.05
C THR A 31 -25.35 -30.63 -27.98
N PRO A 32 -25.04 -31.90 -28.28
CA PRO A 32 -23.64 -32.30 -28.40
C PRO A 32 -23.05 -31.48 -29.54
N GLU A 33 -22.27 -30.46 -29.18
CA GLU A 33 -21.21 -29.96 -30.04
C GLU A 33 -20.29 -31.15 -30.34
N GLU A 34 -19.71 -31.20 -31.54
CA GLU A 34 -18.73 -32.21 -31.88
C GLU A 34 -17.65 -32.30 -30.77
N PRO A 35 -17.20 -33.50 -30.37
CA PRO A 35 -16.05 -33.64 -29.48
C PRO A 35 -14.90 -32.79 -30.02
N GLY A 36 -14.20 -32.07 -29.15
CA GLY A 36 -13.01 -31.31 -29.51
C GLY A 36 -12.07 -32.18 -30.34
N VAL A 37 -11.87 -31.82 -31.61
CA VAL A 37 -11.10 -32.66 -32.58
C VAL A 37 -9.59 -32.36 -32.45
N GLY A 38 -9.08 -32.26 -31.23
CA GLY A 38 -7.68 -32.04 -30.92
C GLY A 38 -7.35 -32.51 -29.51
N ASP A 39 -6.09 -32.92 -29.27
CA ASP A 39 -5.66 -33.24 -27.92
C ASP A 39 -5.61 -31.95 -27.09
N LEU A 40 -6.14 -31.98 -25.86
CA LEU A 40 -6.03 -30.87 -24.90
C LEU A 40 -4.56 -30.51 -24.67
N THR A 41 -4.20 -29.26 -24.94
CA THR A 41 -2.84 -28.74 -24.80
C THR A 41 -2.83 -27.36 -24.13
N VAL A 42 -1.66 -26.98 -23.63
CA VAL A 42 -1.43 -25.64 -23.05
C VAL A 42 -0.97 -24.69 -24.15
N VAL A 43 -1.70 -23.61 -24.35
CA VAL A 43 -1.42 -22.56 -25.34
C VAL A 43 -0.41 -21.55 -24.79
N SER A 44 -0.55 -21.14 -23.53
CA SER A 44 0.36 -20.18 -22.89
C SER A 44 0.32 -20.25 -21.38
N VAL A 45 1.45 -19.87 -20.76
CA VAL A 45 1.58 -19.63 -19.32
C VAL A 45 2.25 -18.27 -19.15
N VAL A 46 1.59 -17.35 -18.45
CA VAL A 46 2.10 -16.00 -18.23
C VAL A 46 1.79 -15.54 -16.81
N SER A 47 2.76 -14.90 -16.15
CA SER A 47 2.48 -14.16 -14.92
C SER A 47 1.60 -12.95 -15.24
N THR A 48 0.56 -12.73 -14.46
CA THR A 48 -0.31 -11.56 -14.59
C THR A 48 0.05 -10.46 -13.59
N ASP A 49 0.63 -10.87 -12.47
CA ASP A 49 1.34 -10.09 -11.47
C ASP A 49 2.28 -11.06 -10.71
N ASP A 50 2.86 -10.65 -9.59
CA ASP A 50 3.83 -11.44 -8.84
C ASP A 50 3.22 -12.54 -7.96
N GLU A 51 1.90 -12.62 -7.85
CA GLU A 51 1.22 -13.66 -7.09
C GLU A 51 0.24 -14.47 -7.95
N HIS A 52 0.13 -14.16 -9.25
CA HIS A 52 -0.79 -14.86 -10.15
C HIS A 52 -0.13 -15.29 -11.46
N VAL A 53 -0.41 -16.54 -11.86
CA VAL A 53 0.01 -17.13 -13.13
C VAL A 53 -1.24 -17.58 -13.89
N ARG A 54 -1.44 -17.06 -15.10
CA ARG A 54 -2.52 -17.46 -15.99
C ARG A 54 -2.06 -18.54 -16.96
N ILE A 55 -2.78 -19.65 -16.97
CA ILE A 55 -2.65 -20.75 -17.93
C ILE A 55 -3.82 -20.63 -18.91
N THR A 56 -3.56 -20.77 -20.21
CA THR A 56 -4.60 -20.84 -21.25
C THR A 56 -4.49 -22.18 -21.96
N PHE A 57 -5.58 -22.94 -21.98
CA PHE A 57 -5.69 -24.22 -22.65
C PHE A 57 -6.21 -24.07 -24.10
N SER A 58 -6.04 -25.11 -24.92
CA SER A 58 -6.48 -25.13 -26.32
C SER A 58 -8.00 -25.22 -26.48
N GLU A 59 -8.68 -25.73 -25.46
CA GLU A 59 -10.12 -25.93 -25.40
C GLU A 59 -10.62 -25.86 -23.96
N MET A 60 -11.92 -26.13 -23.76
CA MET A 60 -12.53 -26.10 -22.44
C MET A 60 -12.04 -27.28 -21.58
N VAL A 61 -11.77 -27.01 -20.31
CA VAL A 61 -11.29 -28.00 -19.34
C VAL A 61 -12.34 -28.31 -18.29
N ASP A 62 -12.29 -29.51 -17.73
CA ASP A 62 -13.12 -29.88 -16.58
C ASP A 62 -12.69 -29.09 -15.33
N GLU A 63 -13.63 -28.40 -14.71
CA GLU A 63 -13.44 -27.56 -13.52
C GLU A 63 -12.78 -28.32 -12.36
N THR A 64 -13.20 -29.57 -12.10
CA THR A 64 -12.68 -30.34 -10.96
C THR A 64 -11.20 -30.66 -11.16
N SER A 65 -10.81 -31.07 -12.37
CA SER A 65 -9.41 -31.34 -12.70
C SER A 65 -8.56 -30.08 -12.81
N ALA A 66 -9.14 -28.96 -13.28
CA ALA A 66 -8.46 -27.69 -13.50
C ALA A 66 -8.21 -26.91 -12.20
N GLU A 67 -9.05 -27.09 -11.19
CA GLU A 67 -8.90 -26.42 -9.88
C GLU A 67 -8.15 -27.29 -8.85
N GLU A 68 -7.77 -28.52 -9.20
CA GLU A 68 -6.95 -29.37 -8.36
C GLU A 68 -5.49 -28.90 -8.37
N VAL A 69 -5.05 -28.21 -7.31
CA VAL A 69 -3.68 -27.68 -7.17
C VAL A 69 -2.62 -28.77 -7.37
N GLY A 70 -2.89 -30.04 -7.02
CA GLY A 70 -1.98 -31.16 -7.23
C GLY A 70 -1.62 -31.46 -8.69
N ASN A 71 -2.36 -30.90 -9.66
CA ASN A 71 -2.09 -31.00 -11.09
C ASN A 71 -1.03 -30.00 -11.59
N TYR A 72 -0.57 -29.10 -10.72
CA TYR A 72 0.38 -28.05 -11.04
C TYR A 72 1.59 -28.09 -10.09
N SER A 73 2.78 -27.84 -10.62
CA SER A 73 3.97 -27.58 -9.82
C SER A 73 4.85 -26.55 -10.49
N ILE A 74 5.43 -25.63 -9.72
CA ILE A 74 6.32 -24.60 -10.22
C ILE A 74 7.64 -24.67 -9.47
N VAL A 75 8.75 -24.62 -10.21
CA VAL A 75 10.10 -24.49 -9.67
C VAL A 75 10.84 -23.35 -10.37
N VAL A 76 11.86 -22.78 -9.71
CA VAL A 76 12.80 -21.88 -10.39
C VAL A 76 13.48 -22.65 -11.52
N ALA A 77 13.52 -22.06 -12.72
CA ALA A 77 14.03 -22.75 -13.89
C ALA A 77 15.50 -23.19 -13.69
N GLY A 78 15.72 -24.50 -13.76
CA GLY A 78 17.05 -25.10 -13.60
C GLY A 78 17.45 -25.41 -12.15
N THR A 79 16.57 -25.19 -11.17
CA THR A 79 16.79 -25.58 -9.77
C THR A 79 15.61 -26.43 -9.24
N PRO A 80 15.77 -27.12 -8.09
CA PRO A 80 14.66 -27.81 -7.44
C PRO A 80 13.88 -26.89 -6.49
N ASP A 81 14.15 -25.59 -6.48
CA ASP A 81 13.55 -24.65 -5.53
C ASP A 81 12.10 -24.35 -5.95
N PRO A 82 11.10 -24.66 -5.11
CA PRO A 82 9.70 -24.49 -5.48
C PRO A 82 9.25 -23.03 -5.42
N LEU A 83 8.25 -22.69 -6.23
CA LEU A 83 7.33 -21.58 -5.99
C LEU A 83 5.98 -22.20 -5.57
N LEU A 84 5.55 -21.92 -4.35
CA LEU A 84 4.31 -22.49 -3.80
C LEU A 84 3.08 -21.98 -4.55
N ILE A 85 2.18 -22.91 -4.88
CA ILE A 85 0.85 -22.61 -5.42
C ILE A 85 -0.15 -22.70 -4.26
N LEU A 86 -0.90 -21.62 -4.06
CA LEU A 86 -1.85 -21.43 -2.96
C LEU A 86 -3.29 -21.72 -3.39
N GLY A 87 -3.59 -21.65 -4.70
CA GLY A 87 -4.91 -21.92 -5.27
C GLY A 87 -4.87 -22.02 -6.80
N ALA A 88 -5.94 -22.57 -7.36
CA ALA A 88 -6.19 -22.66 -8.80
C ALA A 88 -7.68 -22.44 -9.04
N ASP A 89 -8.03 -21.44 -9.85
CA ASP A 89 -9.41 -21.07 -10.13
C ASP A 89 -9.66 -21.06 -11.65
N LEU A 90 -10.68 -21.78 -12.10
CA LEU A 90 -11.10 -21.78 -13.50
C LEU A 90 -11.98 -20.55 -13.78
N GLY A 91 -11.63 -19.78 -14.79
CA GLY A 91 -12.43 -18.63 -15.21
C GLY A 91 -13.75 -19.04 -15.87
N ASP A 92 -14.74 -18.13 -15.88
CA ASP A 92 -16.07 -18.32 -16.51
C ASP A 92 -16.04 -18.68 -18.02
N ASP A 93 -14.87 -18.61 -18.66
CA ASP A 93 -14.67 -19.00 -20.05
C ASP A 93 -14.38 -20.50 -20.23
N ASP A 94 -14.18 -21.23 -19.13
CA ASP A 94 -13.82 -22.64 -19.06
C ASP A 94 -12.47 -22.99 -19.76
N ILE A 95 -11.66 -22.01 -20.18
CA ILE A 95 -10.38 -22.23 -20.91
C ILE A 95 -9.16 -21.68 -20.15
N ARG A 96 -9.37 -20.76 -19.19
CA ARG A 96 -8.29 -20.10 -18.46
C ARG A 96 -8.30 -20.46 -16.98
N VAL A 97 -7.20 -21.04 -16.51
CA VAL A 97 -6.94 -21.21 -15.08
C VAL A 97 -6.02 -20.10 -14.60
N VAL A 98 -6.36 -19.49 -13.47
CA VAL A 98 -5.48 -18.57 -12.74
C VAL A 98 -4.98 -19.30 -11.51
N LEU A 99 -3.68 -19.53 -11.44
CA LEU A 99 -3.01 -20.01 -10.24
C LEU A 99 -2.70 -18.82 -9.35
N SER A 100 -3.04 -18.92 -8.07
CA SER A 100 -2.52 -18.06 -7.01
C SER A 100 -1.24 -18.68 -6.47
N THR A 101 -0.13 -17.93 -6.42
CA THR A 101 1.19 -18.39 -5.96
C THR A 101 1.66 -17.57 -4.76
N GLU A 102 2.74 -17.99 -4.10
CA GLU A 102 3.55 -17.05 -3.32
C GLU A 102 4.24 -16.02 -4.24
N GLY A 103 4.88 -15.01 -3.65
CA GLY A 103 5.56 -13.95 -4.37
C GLY A 103 6.63 -14.46 -5.35
N GLN A 104 6.46 -14.10 -6.61
CA GLN A 104 7.37 -14.40 -7.70
C GLN A 104 8.53 -13.40 -7.73
N SER A 105 9.63 -13.82 -8.37
CA SER A 105 10.79 -12.98 -8.70
C SER A 105 10.88 -12.75 -10.21
N HIS A 106 11.61 -11.73 -10.63
CA HIS A 106 11.82 -11.40 -12.06
C HIS A 106 12.86 -12.33 -12.71
N ILE A 107 12.57 -13.64 -12.66
CA ILE A 107 13.38 -14.76 -13.12
C ILE A 107 12.51 -15.76 -13.89
N ASP A 108 13.13 -16.71 -14.56
CA ASP A 108 12.39 -17.78 -15.25
C ASP A 108 11.97 -18.88 -14.26
N TYR A 109 10.72 -19.33 -14.39
CA TYR A 109 10.14 -20.47 -13.68
C TYR A 109 9.75 -21.56 -14.67
N LEU A 110 9.87 -22.81 -14.25
CA LEU A 110 9.37 -23.99 -14.97
C LEU A 110 8.10 -24.47 -14.28
N ILE A 111 6.97 -24.37 -14.97
CA ILE A 111 5.72 -25.01 -14.55
C ILE A 111 5.64 -26.41 -15.16
N SER A 112 5.18 -27.39 -14.38
CA SER A 112 4.76 -28.71 -14.87
C SER A 112 3.27 -28.89 -14.62
N ILE A 113 2.55 -29.34 -15.65
CA ILE A 113 1.10 -29.47 -15.67
C ILE A 113 0.78 -30.92 -16.07
N GLN A 114 -0.08 -31.58 -15.31
CA GLN A 114 -0.49 -32.96 -15.49
C GLN A 114 -1.96 -33.13 -15.08
N GLY A 115 -2.63 -34.19 -15.54
CA GLY A 115 -3.92 -34.62 -14.99
C GLY A 115 -5.11 -33.67 -15.16
N VAL A 116 -4.97 -32.59 -15.93
CA VAL A 116 -6.10 -31.72 -16.33
C VAL A 116 -6.85 -32.42 -17.46
N GLU A 117 -8.16 -32.54 -17.32
CA GLU A 117 -9.06 -33.22 -18.25
C GLU A 117 -9.85 -32.21 -19.09
N ASP A 118 -10.23 -32.61 -20.30
CA ASP A 118 -11.25 -31.91 -21.07
C ASP A 118 -12.67 -32.24 -20.54
N LEU A 119 -13.71 -31.69 -21.19
CA LEU A 119 -15.09 -31.94 -20.80
C LEU A 119 -15.58 -33.38 -21.10
N ASP A 120 -14.85 -34.16 -21.86
CA ASP A 120 -15.13 -35.57 -22.17
C ASP A 120 -14.42 -36.53 -21.18
N GLY A 121 -13.57 -36.00 -20.29
CA GLY A 121 -12.81 -36.73 -19.28
C GLY A 121 -11.49 -37.30 -19.78
N ASP A 122 -10.99 -36.83 -20.93
CA ASP A 122 -9.70 -37.21 -21.47
C ASP A 122 -8.61 -36.30 -20.90
N ALA A 123 -7.67 -36.89 -20.15
CA ALA A 123 -6.57 -36.16 -19.54
C ALA A 123 -5.51 -35.73 -20.57
N MET A 124 -5.03 -34.49 -20.44
CA MET A 124 -3.91 -33.99 -21.23
C MET A 124 -2.62 -34.79 -20.97
N SER A 125 -1.71 -34.78 -21.95
CA SER A 125 -0.35 -35.29 -21.73
C SER A 125 0.45 -34.34 -20.83
N ASP A 126 1.21 -34.89 -19.88
CA ASP A 126 2.12 -34.13 -19.02
C ASP A 126 3.02 -33.21 -19.85
N THR A 127 3.10 -31.95 -19.44
CA THR A 127 3.89 -30.93 -20.13
C THR A 127 4.58 -30.00 -19.15
N SER A 128 5.66 -29.38 -19.60
CA SER A 128 6.34 -28.33 -18.87
C SER A 128 6.61 -27.13 -19.76
N LEU A 129 6.37 -25.93 -19.24
CA LEU A 129 6.60 -24.68 -19.94
C LEU A 129 7.41 -23.73 -19.05
N VAL A 130 8.21 -22.87 -19.68
CA VAL A 130 8.88 -21.79 -18.98
C VAL A 130 8.01 -20.54 -19.09
N PHE A 131 7.82 -19.86 -17.97
CA PHE A 131 7.28 -18.51 -17.93
C PHE A 131 8.25 -17.59 -17.19
N HIS A 132 8.24 -16.32 -17.53
CA HIS A 132 9.02 -15.32 -16.81
C HIS A 132 8.16 -14.80 -15.65
N GLY A 133 8.64 -14.99 -14.43
CA GLY A 133 7.99 -14.50 -13.23
C GLY A 133 7.95 -12.97 -13.22
N SER A 134 6.91 -12.43 -12.61
CA SER A 134 6.86 -11.00 -12.30
C SER A 134 7.33 -10.81 -10.87
N ALA A 135 8.14 -9.79 -10.59
CA ALA A 135 8.35 -9.37 -9.20
C ALA A 135 7.41 -8.22 -8.90
N SER A 136 6.81 -8.19 -7.70
CA SER A 136 6.32 -6.91 -7.20
C SER A 136 7.55 -6.05 -6.95
N LEU A 137 7.57 -4.89 -7.57
CA LEU A 137 8.61 -3.89 -7.37
C LEU A 137 8.28 -3.11 -6.08
N ARG A 138 7.96 -3.79 -4.97
CA ARG A 138 7.79 -3.11 -3.68
C ARG A 138 9.11 -2.42 -3.37
N VAL A 139 9.02 -1.13 -3.10
CA VAL A 139 10.20 -0.31 -2.88
C VAL A 139 10.51 -0.24 -1.39
N PRO A 140 11.79 -0.05 -1.01
CA PRO A 140 12.13 0.29 0.36
C PRO A 140 11.35 1.52 0.83
N ARG A 141 10.90 1.51 2.09
CA ARG A 141 10.30 2.69 2.72
C ARG A 141 11.39 3.69 3.08
N THR A 142 11.10 4.97 2.91
CA THR A 142 11.75 6.02 3.68
C THR A 142 10.82 6.36 4.84
N VAL A 143 11.32 6.20 6.06
CA VAL A 143 10.55 6.42 7.28
C VAL A 143 10.37 7.91 7.53
N LEU A 144 9.15 8.33 7.85
CA LEU A 144 8.85 9.68 8.31
C LEU A 144 8.83 9.74 9.84
N LEU A 145 9.66 10.60 10.42
CA LEU A 145 9.59 10.97 11.83
C LEU A 145 9.12 12.43 11.96
N GLU A 146 7.91 12.60 12.50
CA GLU A 146 7.34 13.91 12.83
C GLU A 146 7.50 14.16 14.34
N GLU A 147 8.27 15.17 14.74
CA GLU A 147 8.35 15.63 16.13
C GLU A 147 7.49 16.89 16.34
N PHE A 148 6.65 16.87 17.37
CA PHE A 148 5.87 18.02 17.83
C PHE A 148 6.50 18.58 19.11
N GLY A 149 6.94 19.83 19.04
CA GLY A 149 7.75 20.46 20.07
C GLY A 149 7.43 21.94 20.31
N SER A 150 8.15 22.53 21.27
CA SER A 150 8.10 23.95 21.57
C SER A 150 9.41 24.38 22.23
N VAL A 151 9.84 25.62 22.02
CA VAL A 151 10.99 26.18 22.76
C VAL A 151 10.77 26.27 24.27
N PHE A 152 9.53 26.22 24.75
CA PHE A 152 9.20 26.25 26.18
C PHE A 152 9.10 24.85 26.81
N CYS A 153 9.29 23.80 26.02
CA CYS A 153 9.16 22.41 26.44
C CYS A 153 10.45 21.91 27.09
N GLN A 154 10.39 21.59 28.38
CA GLN A 154 11.58 21.16 29.15
C GLN A 154 12.12 19.79 28.74
N ALA A 155 11.26 18.89 28.28
CA ALA A 155 11.65 17.54 27.88
C ALA A 155 12.05 17.43 26.40
N CYS A 156 11.72 18.44 25.58
CA CYS A 156 11.99 18.42 24.13
C CYS A 156 13.49 18.34 23.80
N PRO A 157 14.44 18.97 24.54
CA PRO A 157 15.86 18.82 24.27
C PRO A 157 16.35 17.35 24.27
N ASN A 158 15.72 16.47 25.05
CA ASN A 158 16.07 15.06 25.04
C ASN A 158 15.63 14.37 23.73
N SER A 159 14.45 14.71 23.21
CA SER A 159 13.95 14.17 21.94
C SER A 159 14.74 14.74 20.76
N ASN A 160 14.98 16.06 20.75
CA ASN A 160 15.86 16.73 19.79
C ASN A 160 17.24 16.07 19.69
N ALA A 161 17.89 15.81 20.84
CA ALA A 161 19.21 15.18 20.88
C ALA A 161 19.17 13.72 20.38
N ALA A 162 18.10 12.99 20.64
CA ALA A 162 17.91 11.65 20.08
C ALA A 162 17.75 11.68 18.55
N ILE A 163 16.95 12.62 18.04
CA ILE A 163 16.75 12.83 16.61
C ILE A 163 18.04 13.27 15.92
N ASP A 164 18.83 14.14 16.55
CA ASP A 164 20.15 14.53 16.04
C ASP A 164 21.07 13.31 15.84
N LEU A 165 21.07 12.35 16.78
CA LEU A 165 21.83 11.11 16.60
C LEU A 165 21.29 10.25 15.45
N LEU A 166 19.96 10.14 15.30
CA LEU A 166 19.33 9.35 14.24
C LEU A 166 19.65 9.90 12.84
N VAL A 167 19.61 11.21 12.64
CA VAL A 167 19.89 11.81 11.32
C VAL A 167 21.37 11.75 10.92
N HIS A 168 22.26 11.39 11.86
CA HIS A 168 23.66 11.06 11.55
C HIS A 168 23.88 9.56 11.31
N GLU A 169 22.97 8.71 11.79
CA GLU A 169 23.01 7.26 11.56
C GLU A 169 22.38 6.88 10.21
N TYR A 170 21.28 7.53 9.84
CA TYR A 170 20.49 7.22 8.66
C TYR A 170 20.69 8.24 7.54
N THR A 171 20.55 7.80 6.29
CA THR A 171 20.51 8.70 5.14
C THR A 171 19.09 9.23 4.92
N ARG A 172 18.93 10.23 4.03
CA ARG A 172 17.60 10.73 3.64
C ARG A 172 16.76 9.71 2.86
N ASP A 173 17.40 8.69 2.29
CA ASP A 173 16.71 7.60 1.62
C ASP A 173 16.09 6.64 2.65
N ASP A 174 16.60 6.62 3.89
CA ASP A 174 16.10 5.79 4.98
C ASP A 174 15.16 6.57 5.92
N LEU A 175 15.50 7.81 6.26
CA LEU A 175 14.80 8.60 7.28
C LEU A 175 14.68 10.07 6.87
N VAL A 176 13.43 10.57 6.89
CA VAL A 176 13.11 11.99 6.81
C VAL A 176 12.49 12.47 8.11
N VAL A 177 12.87 13.68 8.54
CA VAL A 177 12.46 14.25 9.83
C VAL A 177 11.81 15.60 9.60
N LEU A 178 10.74 15.87 10.34
CA LEU A 178 10.06 17.17 10.37
C LEU A 178 9.81 17.58 11.84
N GLN A 179 10.22 18.81 12.20
CA GLN A 179 9.99 19.37 13.52
C GLN A 179 8.89 20.44 13.47
N TYR A 180 7.73 20.09 14.02
CA TYR A 180 6.54 20.94 14.13
C TYR A 180 6.57 21.70 15.46
N HIS A 181 6.87 22.99 15.37
CA HIS A 181 6.80 23.90 16.51
C HIS A 181 5.36 24.33 16.81
N THR A 182 4.97 24.33 18.08
CA THR A 182 3.66 24.81 18.55
C THR A 182 3.78 25.69 19.81
N GLY A 183 2.98 26.75 19.86
CA GLY A 183 2.93 27.69 20.99
C GLY A 183 4.17 28.57 21.17
N ASP A 184 4.97 28.78 20.12
CA ASP A 184 6.17 29.63 20.14
C ASP A 184 6.38 30.42 18.83
N GLN A 185 7.48 31.16 18.74
CA GLN A 185 7.80 32.02 17.59
C GLN A 185 8.03 31.29 16.25
N MET A 186 8.18 29.96 16.24
CA MET A 186 8.33 29.16 15.02
C MET A 186 7.03 28.45 14.63
N THR A 187 5.95 28.70 15.36
CA THR A 187 4.63 28.11 15.10
C THR A 187 3.98 28.72 13.86
N THR A 188 3.39 27.87 13.02
CA THR A 188 2.51 28.27 11.92
C THR A 188 1.08 27.79 12.17
N ALA A 189 0.14 28.16 11.29
CA ALA A 189 -1.23 27.66 11.37
C ALA A 189 -1.27 26.15 11.13
N GLU A 190 -0.49 25.70 10.15
CA GLU A 190 -0.34 24.33 9.70
C GLU A 190 0.30 23.47 10.80
N THR A 191 1.38 23.93 11.44
CA THR A 191 1.99 23.17 12.55
C THR A 191 1.05 23.03 13.74
N THR A 192 0.23 24.06 14.01
CA THR A 192 -0.81 24.00 15.06
C THR A 192 -1.88 22.97 14.72
N ALA A 193 -2.34 22.95 13.46
CA ALA A 193 -3.37 22.03 13.01
C ALA A 193 -2.86 20.58 12.99
N ARG A 194 -1.66 20.32 12.45
CA ARG A 194 -1.00 19.00 12.47
C ARG A 194 -0.77 18.49 13.90
N THR A 195 -0.39 19.37 14.83
CA THR A 195 -0.29 19.02 16.27
C THR A 195 -1.64 18.60 16.85
N ALA A 196 -2.72 19.31 16.49
CA ALA A 196 -4.08 19.00 16.95
C ALA A 196 -4.62 17.69 16.35
N TRP A 197 -4.33 17.44 15.06
CA TRP A 197 -4.71 16.21 14.33
C TRP A 197 -4.23 14.95 15.06
N TYR A 198 -2.97 14.92 15.48
CA TYR A 198 -2.40 13.80 16.25
C TYR A 198 -2.72 13.84 17.75
N GLY A 199 -3.53 14.79 18.22
CA GLY A 199 -3.84 14.95 19.64
C GLY A 199 -2.61 15.26 20.51
N ALA A 200 -1.57 15.86 19.94
CA ALA A 200 -0.31 16.18 20.62
C ALA A 200 -0.39 17.50 21.41
N THR A 201 -1.50 18.25 21.34
CA THR A 201 -1.69 19.50 22.07
C THR A 201 -1.51 19.30 23.58
N GLY A 202 -0.52 20.00 24.15
CA GLY A 202 -0.19 19.90 25.58
C GLY A 202 0.60 18.64 25.97
N GLN A 203 1.01 17.81 25.01
CA GLN A 203 1.79 16.59 25.23
C GLN A 203 3.12 16.68 24.49
N LEU A 204 4.03 17.55 24.95
CA LEU A 204 5.31 17.80 24.27
C LEU A 204 6.52 17.22 25.05
N PRO A 205 7.54 16.68 24.36
CA PRO A 205 7.52 16.36 22.93
C PRO A 205 6.53 15.22 22.64
N THR A 206 5.95 15.20 21.45
CA THR A 206 5.33 13.99 20.88
C THR A 206 6.08 13.64 19.61
N VAL A 207 6.43 12.37 19.41
CA VAL A 207 6.98 11.87 18.15
C VAL A 207 5.97 10.91 17.52
N MET A 208 5.74 11.07 16.21
CA MET A 208 5.01 10.14 15.36
C MET A 208 5.99 9.55 14.34
N ILE A 209 6.04 8.22 14.23
CA ILE A 209 6.80 7.50 13.19
C ILE A 209 5.79 6.84 12.26
N ASP A 210 5.92 7.11 10.96
CA ASP A 210 4.98 6.71 9.88
C ASP A 210 3.50 6.97 10.23
N GLY A 211 3.27 8.01 11.03
CA GLY A 211 1.96 8.47 11.49
C GLY A 211 1.21 7.54 12.46
N THR A 212 1.71 6.32 12.72
CA THR A 212 1.00 5.31 13.53
C THR A 212 1.70 5.00 14.86
N ILE A 213 3.02 5.08 14.92
CA ILE A 213 3.80 4.80 16.13
C ILE A 213 4.00 6.09 16.91
N ARG A 214 3.54 6.12 18.17
CA ARG A 214 3.51 7.33 18.99
C ARG A 214 4.35 7.22 20.25
N PHE A 215 5.19 8.23 20.48
CA PHE A 215 5.91 8.43 21.73
C PHE A 215 5.54 9.78 22.35
N ILE A 216 5.28 9.81 23.66
CA ILE A 216 5.06 11.05 24.42
C ILE A 216 6.20 11.23 25.43
N GLY A 217 6.80 12.41 25.43
CA GLY A 217 7.90 12.76 26.31
C GLY A 217 9.22 12.13 25.89
N ALA A 218 10.29 12.60 26.52
CA ALA A 218 11.62 12.02 26.40
C ALA A 218 12.35 12.17 27.73
N VAL A 219 12.61 11.04 28.41
CA VAL A 219 13.21 11.03 29.74
C VAL A 219 14.71 11.33 29.70
N SER A 220 15.40 10.79 28.69
CA SER A 220 16.80 11.07 28.39
C SER A 220 17.03 10.90 26.88
N PRO A 221 18.12 11.50 26.32
CA PRO A 221 18.46 11.32 24.91
C PRO A 221 18.64 9.85 24.54
N ASP A 222 19.43 9.08 25.32
CA ASP A 222 19.70 7.67 25.02
C ASP A 222 18.44 6.80 25.02
N ALA A 223 17.53 7.03 25.96
CA ALA A 223 16.29 6.26 26.04
C ALA A 223 15.35 6.55 24.86
N ALA A 224 15.25 7.83 24.48
CA ALA A 224 14.46 8.25 23.32
C ALA A 224 15.07 7.73 22.02
N TYR A 225 16.39 7.86 21.84
CA TYR A 225 17.13 7.36 20.67
C TYR A 225 16.89 5.86 20.45
N ASN A 226 17.11 5.03 21.48
CA ASN A 226 16.91 3.59 21.34
C ASN A 226 15.46 3.25 20.99
N ALA A 227 14.48 3.89 21.63
CA ALA A 227 13.07 3.64 21.37
C ALA A 227 12.65 4.03 19.94
N TYR A 228 13.08 5.21 19.48
CA TYR A 228 12.78 5.67 18.11
C TYR A 228 13.48 4.78 17.08
N ARG A 229 14.75 4.46 17.31
CA ARG A 229 15.56 3.61 16.42
C ARG A 229 14.96 2.22 16.25
N ASP A 230 14.49 1.60 17.33
CA ASP A 230 13.86 0.28 17.27
C ASP A 230 12.60 0.31 16.38
N SER A 231 11.78 1.36 16.49
CA SER A 231 10.62 1.55 15.61
C SER A 231 11.00 1.87 14.16
N ILE A 232 12.00 2.72 13.93
CA ILE A 232 12.52 3.01 12.58
C ILE A 232 12.99 1.74 11.90
N LEU A 233 13.72 0.86 12.60
CA LEU A 233 14.19 -0.41 12.03
C LEU A 233 13.06 -1.38 11.68
N VAL A 234 11.95 -1.34 12.41
CA VAL A 234 10.76 -2.12 12.07
C VAL A 234 10.15 -1.58 10.78
N GLU A 235 9.91 -0.27 10.69
CA GLU A 235 9.32 0.34 9.48
C GLU A 235 10.24 0.18 8.25
N LEU A 236 11.57 0.30 8.41
CA LEU A 236 12.55 0.06 7.34
C LEU A 236 12.60 -1.41 6.86
N SER A 237 12.11 -2.35 7.68
CA SER A 237 12.03 -3.77 7.27
C SER A 237 10.80 -4.06 6.41
N GLU A 238 9.85 -3.13 6.37
CA GLU A 238 8.67 -3.21 5.53
C GLU A 238 8.93 -2.62 4.14
N THR A 239 8.07 -2.95 3.20
CA THR A 239 8.12 -2.43 1.83
C THR A 239 6.81 -1.74 1.48
N THR A 240 6.79 -0.93 0.44
CA THR A 240 5.61 -0.13 0.05
C THR A 240 5.33 -0.23 -1.45
N PRO A 241 4.05 -0.16 -1.89
CA PRO A 241 3.66 -0.36 -3.29
C PRO A 241 3.98 0.82 -4.21
N LEU A 242 4.67 1.86 -3.72
CA LEU A 242 4.98 3.05 -4.51
C LEU A 242 6.27 3.73 -4.05
N SER A 243 7.01 4.33 -5.00
CA SER A 243 8.11 5.24 -4.69
C SER A 243 7.68 6.70 -4.77
N ILE A 244 8.38 7.53 -4.01
CA ILE A 244 8.29 8.99 -4.07
C ILE A 244 9.71 9.55 -4.21
N ASP A 245 9.91 10.41 -5.20
CA ASP A 245 11.13 11.20 -5.35
C ASP A 245 10.78 12.67 -5.19
N VAL A 246 11.59 13.39 -4.43
CA VAL A 246 11.36 14.80 -4.10
C VAL A 246 12.57 15.61 -4.53
N SER A 247 12.32 16.62 -5.36
CA SER A 247 13.33 17.60 -5.75
C SER A 247 12.77 19.01 -5.61
N GLY A 248 13.63 20.01 -5.63
CA GLY A 248 13.16 21.39 -5.58
C GLY A 248 14.27 22.40 -5.75
N SER A 249 13.87 23.67 -5.75
CA SER A 249 14.80 24.80 -5.85
C SER A 249 14.19 26.05 -5.24
N VAL A 250 15.05 26.96 -4.82
CA VAL A 250 14.67 28.28 -4.31
C VAL A 250 15.22 29.38 -5.22
N GLY A 251 14.38 30.34 -5.57
CA GLY A 251 14.73 31.48 -6.42
C GLY A 251 14.03 32.76 -5.97
N GLY A 252 14.79 33.74 -5.49
CA GLY A 252 14.23 35.02 -5.03
C GLY A 252 13.38 34.82 -3.77
N SER A 253 12.12 35.26 -3.81
CA SER A 253 11.14 35.15 -2.70
C SER A 253 10.17 33.97 -2.89
N SER A 254 10.54 32.98 -3.69
CA SER A 254 9.71 31.80 -3.98
C SER A 254 10.57 30.57 -4.20
N GLY A 255 9.97 29.39 -4.03
CA GLY A 255 10.58 28.11 -4.40
C GLY A 255 9.59 27.16 -5.04
N THR A 256 10.11 26.05 -5.54
CA THR A 256 9.35 24.97 -6.17
C THR A 256 9.73 23.63 -5.55
N VAL A 257 8.74 22.78 -5.31
CA VAL A 257 8.92 21.37 -4.96
C VAL A 257 8.29 20.52 -6.05
N THR A 258 9.03 19.57 -6.58
CA THR A 258 8.54 18.56 -7.54
C THR A 258 8.53 17.22 -6.83
N VAL A 259 7.37 16.57 -6.84
CA VAL A 259 7.15 15.24 -6.28
C VAL A 259 6.84 14.30 -7.44
N GLN A 260 7.66 13.28 -7.63
CA GLN A 260 7.38 12.20 -8.56
C GLN A 260 6.91 10.98 -7.79
N LEU A 261 5.73 10.47 -8.14
CA LEU A 261 5.16 9.25 -7.59
C LEU A 261 5.18 8.16 -8.67
N ILE A 262 5.63 6.97 -8.32
CA ILE A 262 5.57 5.79 -9.20
C ILE A 262 4.91 4.66 -8.42
N ALA A 263 3.71 4.26 -8.81
CA ALA A 263 3.02 3.12 -8.21
C ALA A 263 3.52 1.83 -8.87
N THR A 264 4.30 1.08 -8.13
CA THR A 264 4.94 -0.16 -8.60
C THR A 264 4.09 -1.39 -8.32
N ASP A 265 3.12 -1.28 -7.40
CA ASP A 265 2.17 -2.33 -7.07
C ASP A 265 0.77 -1.78 -6.77
N SER A 266 -0.18 -2.67 -6.49
CA SER A 266 -1.57 -2.33 -6.16
C SER A 266 -1.63 -1.53 -4.85
N ILE A 267 -2.30 -0.38 -4.90
CA ILE A 267 -2.53 0.48 -3.75
C ILE A 267 -3.93 0.18 -3.22
N LEU A 268 -4.00 -0.35 -2.00
CA LEU A 268 -5.25 -0.78 -1.36
C LEU A 268 -5.89 0.29 -0.48
N VAL A 269 -5.34 1.51 -0.51
CA VAL A 269 -5.83 2.66 0.26
C VAL A 269 -6.59 3.61 -0.65
N ASP A 270 -7.88 3.77 -0.38
CA ASP A 270 -8.81 4.53 -1.25
C ASP A 270 -8.74 6.05 -1.05
N SER A 271 -8.20 6.53 0.07
CA SER A 271 -8.27 7.95 0.49
C SER A 271 -6.91 8.61 0.70
N LEU A 272 -5.90 8.25 -0.10
CA LEU A 272 -4.55 8.81 0.05
C LEU A 272 -4.51 10.32 -0.12
N ARG A 273 -3.74 10.96 0.74
CA ARG A 273 -3.42 12.39 0.68
C ARG A 273 -1.93 12.60 0.57
N LEU A 274 -1.53 13.43 -0.39
CA LEU A 274 -0.18 13.93 -0.54
C LEU A 274 -0.01 15.17 0.33
N HIS A 275 0.95 15.13 1.23
CA HIS A 275 1.44 16.29 1.96
C HIS A 275 2.80 16.69 1.41
N VAL A 276 3.00 17.97 1.14
CA VAL A 276 4.30 18.55 0.78
C VAL A 276 4.65 19.58 1.83
N VAL A 277 5.75 19.35 2.55
CA VAL A 277 6.16 20.14 3.71
C VAL A 277 7.50 20.78 3.45
N VAL A 278 7.57 22.12 3.55
CA VAL A 278 8.82 22.87 3.49
C VAL A 278 9.38 22.99 4.90
N PHE A 279 10.65 22.70 5.07
CA PHE A 279 11.37 22.87 6.33
C PHE A 279 12.57 23.80 6.16
N GLU A 280 12.96 24.45 7.25
CA GLU A 280 14.22 25.16 7.41
C GLU A 280 15.09 24.44 8.41
N ASP A 281 16.32 24.12 8.02
CA ASP A 281 17.25 23.42 8.89
C ASP A 281 18.18 24.35 9.68
N SER A 282 18.70 23.87 10.81
CA SER A 282 19.66 24.59 11.65
C SER A 282 19.20 26.02 12.03
N VAL A 283 17.93 26.18 12.36
CA VAL A 283 17.33 27.45 12.79
C VAL A 283 17.87 27.79 14.18
N ARG A 284 18.50 28.97 14.29
CA ARG A 284 19.00 29.44 15.58
C ARG A 284 18.01 30.40 16.20
N ASN A 285 17.69 30.18 17.47
CA ASN A 285 16.93 31.15 18.25
C ASN A 285 17.63 31.48 19.57
N THR A 286 17.51 32.73 20.00
CA THR A 286 17.98 33.20 21.30
C THR A 286 16.85 33.04 22.31
N ILE A 287 16.82 31.92 23.02
CA ILE A 287 15.79 31.62 24.03
C ILE A 287 16.35 31.55 25.46
N PRO A 288 15.55 31.84 26.50
CA PRO A 288 16.01 31.82 27.89
C PRO A 288 16.27 30.42 28.46
N ILE A 289 15.64 29.37 27.91
CA ILE A 289 15.71 27.97 28.33
C ILE A 289 15.56 27.10 27.06
N GLY A 290 16.31 25.99 26.94
CA GLY A 290 16.18 25.02 25.84
C GLY A 290 17.34 25.05 24.83
N ASP A 291 17.18 24.33 23.71
CA ASP A 291 18.16 24.31 22.62
C ASP A 291 18.12 25.58 21.81
N SER A 292 19.27 26.21 21.61
CA SER A 292 19.37 27.40 20.73
C SER A 292 19.38 27.06 19.23
N LEU A 293 19.30 25.76 18.89
CA LEU A 293 19.43 25.22 17.55
C LEU A 293 18.34 24.18 17.32
N HIS A 294 17.55 24.39 16.28
CA HIS A 294 16.43 23.56 15.89
C HIS A 294 16.65 23.04 14.47
N TRP A 295 16.30 21.78 14.23
CA TRP A 295 16.58 21.08 12.98
C TRP A 295 15.27 20.78 12.27
N PHE A 296 15.28 20.83 10.94
CA PHE A 296 14.11 20.50 10.11
C PHE A 296 12.80 21.19 10.54
N VAL A 297 12.89 22.46 10.93
CA VAL A 297 11.74 23.25 11.42
C VAL A 297 10.75 23.45 10.30
N VAL A 298 9.53 22.95 10.48
CA VAL A 298 8.45 23.10 9.49
C VAL A 298 8.12 24.59 9.33
N ARG A 299 8.09 25.02 8.06
CA ARG A 299 7.81 26.40 7.65
C ARG A 299 6.50 26.53 6.88
N ASP A 300 6.12 25.51 6.12
CA ASP A 300 4.92 25.53 5.29
C ASP A 300 4.44 24.10 5.02
N MET A 301 3.13 23.91 4.90
CA MET A 301 2.50 22.68 4.39
C MET A 301 1.63 23.06 3.20
N ILE A 302 1.85 22.41 2.06
CA ILE A 302 1.26 22.80 0.78
C ILE A 302 0.31 21.70 0.29
N PRO A 303 -0.93 22.04 -0.11
CA PRO A 303 -1.52 23.39 -0.12
C PRO A 303 -1.89 23.93 1.28
N ASP A 304 -2.07 23.04 2.24
CA ASP A 304 -2.40 23.31 3.64
C ASP A 304 -2.11 22.04 4.49
N ASP A 305 -2.51 22.06 5.76
CA ASP A 305 -2.33 20.94 6.71
C ASP A 305 -3.13 19.68 6.37
N GLU A 306 -4.21 19.80 5.59
CA GLU A 306 -5.02 18.66 5.14
C GLU A 306 -4.36 17.93 3.96
N GLY A 307 -3.37 18.55 3.31
CA GLY A 307 -2.76 18.01 2.10
C GLY A 307 -3.75 17.94 0.94
N GLU A 308 -3.39 17.21 -0.11
CA GLU A 308 -4.25 17.06 -1.29
C GLU A 308 -4.61 15.61 -1.60
N PRO A 309 -5.88 15.31 -1.94
CA PRO A 309 -6.25 13.97 -2.34
C PRO A 309 -5.53 13.57 -3.63
N ILE A 310 -4.97 12.36 -3.65
CA ILE A 310 -4.34 11.78 -4.83
C ILE A 310 -5.04 10.49 -5.23
N THR A 311 -5.10 10.22 -6.52
CA THR A 311 -5.51 8.92 -7.05
C THR A 311 -4.39 8.43 -7.95
N ILE A 312 -3.83 7.27 -7.60
CA ILE A 312 -2.73 6.65 -8.31
C ILE A 312 -2.92 5.13 -8.25
N GLN A 313 -2.72 4.45 -9.36
CA GLN A 313 -2.93 3.01 -9.53
C GLN A 313 -1.65 2.34 -10.01
N LYS A 314 -1.54 1.01 -9.83
CA LYS A 314 -0.39 0.23 -10.29
C LYS A 314 -0.03 0.56 -11.75
N GLY A 315 1.24 0.91 -11.98
CA GLY A 315 1.78 1.30 -13.28
C GLY A 315 1.72 2.80 -13.57
N ASP A 316 1.02 3.60 -12.76
CA ASP A 316 0.99 5.04 -12.92
C ASP A 316 2.31 5.70 -12.52
N THR A 317 2.64 6.78 -13.23
CA THR A 317 3.65 7.74 -12.83
C THR A 317 3.01 9.13 -12.81
N SER A 318 3.11 9.83 -11.69
CA SER A 318 2.57 11.18 -11.52
C SER A 318 3.67 12.15 -11.13
N GLU A 319 3.70 13.32 -11.76
CA GLU A 319 4.58 14.42 -11.39
C GLU A 319 3.73 15.59 -10.87
N ILE A 320 3.97 15.97 -9.63
CA ILE A 320 3.24 17.02 -8.93
C ILE A 320 4.20 18.16 -8.60
N VAL A 321 3.91 19.36 -9.10
CA VAL A 321 4.73 20.55 -8.85
C VAL A 321 3.98 21.50 -7.94
N ARG A 322 4.58 21.87 -6.81
CA ARG A 322 4.06 22.85 -5.86
C ARG A 322 5.01 24.05 -5.78
N VAL A 323 4.42 25.23 -5.59
CA VAL A 323 5.15 26.48 -5.40
C VAL A 323 4.93 26.95 -3.98
N PHE A 324 5.95 27.56 -3.38
CA PHE A 324 5.85 28.15 -2.05
C PHE A 324 6.50 29.54 -2.02
N SER A 325 6.07 30.34 -1.06
CA SER A 325 6.67 31.65 -0.80
C SER A 325 7.79 31.50 0.22
N VAL A 326 8.90 32.20 -0.01
CA VAL A 326 10.02 32.23 0.94
C VAL A 326 9.90 33.50 1.77
N ASP A 327 9.70 33.36 3.07
CA ASP A 327 9.75 34.49 3.99
C ASP A 327 11.18 35.07 4.04
N GLY A 328 11.28 36.40 4.14
CA GLY A 328 12.58 37.08 4.21
C GLY A 328 13.37 36.79 5.49
N GLU A 329 12.73 36.23 6.52
CA GLU A 329 13.38 35.80 7.76
C GLU A 329 14.00 34.40 7.66
N TRP A 330 13.64 33.60 6.65
CA TRP A 330 14.17 32.24 6.48
C TRP A 330 15.56 32.27 5.81
N ASP A 331 16.44 31.38 6.23
CA ASP A 331 17.69 31.12 5.52
C ASP A 331 17.42 30.21 4.32
N ALA A 332 17.24 30.83 3.14
CA ALA A 332 16.97 30.13 1.89
C ALA A 332 17.98 29.02 1.55
N THR A 333 19.21 29.09 2.06
CA THR A 333 20.26 28.07 1.82
C THR A 333 20.11 26.81 2.69
N LYS A 334 19.19 26.84 3.65
CA LYS A 334 18.89 25.74 4.57
C LYS A 334 17.49 25.19 4.41
N LEU A 335 16.79 25.63 3.37
CA LEU A 335 15.47 25.12 3.05
C LEU A 335 15.57 23.75 2.38
N GLY A 336 14.56 22.94 2.64
CA GLY A 336 14.32 21.68 1.95
C GLY A 336 12.84 21.34 2.00
N ALA A 337 12.50 20.16 1.47
CA ALA A 337 11.13 19.67 1.53
C ALA A 337 11.10 18.17 1.83
N VAL A 338 10.01 17.77 2.46
CA VAL A 338 9.59 16.37 2.60
C VAL A 338 8.22 16.27 1.94
N ALA A 339 7.99 15.20 1.19
CA ALA A 339 6.65 14.85 0.73
C ALA A 339 6.32 13.45 1.23
N PHE A 340 5.05 13.21 1.56
CA PHE A 340 4.60 11.90 2.03
C PHE A 340 3.14 11.64 1.65
N LEU A 341 2.83 10.37 1.42
CA LEU A 341 1.47 9.89 1.17
C LEU A 341 0.91 9.28 2.45
N GLN A 342 -0.21 9.81 2.93
CA GLN A 342 -0.85 9.37 4.16
C GLN A 342 -2.28 8.90 3.92
N ASP A 343 -2.66 7.78 4.56
CA ASP A 343 -4.05 7.42 4.78
C ASP A 343 -4.62 8.21 5.97
N PRO A 344 -5.58 9.13 5.77
CA PRO A 344 -6.16 9.89 6.87
C PRO A 344 -7.06 9.04 7.79
N ALA A 345 -7.48 7.84 7.39
CA ALA A 345 -8.32 6.99 8.23
C ALA A 345 -7.51 6.27 9.32
N GLY A 346 -6.36 5.69 8.93
CA GLY A 346 -5.43 5.02 9.85
C GLY A 346 -4.27 5.89 10.36
N ASN A 347 -4.09 7.08 9.80
CA ASN A 347 -2.88 7.93 9.90
C ASN A 347 -1.60 7.30 9.31
N GLU A 348 -1.68 6.13 8.67
CA GLU A 348 -0.50 5.48 8.12
C GLU A 348 0.11 6.29 6.99
N VAL A 349 1.41 6.58 7.11
CA VAL A 349 2.20 7.12 6.02
C VAL A 349 2.72 5.96 5.20
N LEU A 350 2.24 5.78 3.96
CA LEU A 350 2.63 4.64 3.12
C LEU A 350 4.05 4.77 2.59
N GLN A 351 4.48 6.00 2.33
CA GLN A 351 5.80 6.30 1.79
C GLN A 351 6.09 7.79 1.98
N ALA A 352 7.36 8.11 2.22
CA ALA A 352 7.87 9.48 2.29
C ALA A 352 9.14 9.64 1.45
N GLY A 353 9.53 10.89 1.22
CA GLY A 353 10.79 11.22 0.56
C GLY A 353 11.14 12.67 0.85
N GLY A 354 12.41 13.03 0.75
CA GLY A 354 12.82 14.37 1.11
C GLY A 354 14.14 14.81 0.52
N THR A 355 14.29 16.13 0.44
CA THR A 355 15.42 16.78 -0.22
C THR A 355 15.82 18.07 0.49
N ARG A 356 17.02 18.55 0.18
CA ARG A 356 17.45 19.93 0.46
C ARG A 356 17.61 20.65 -0.87
N PHE A 357 17.36 21.96 -0.90
CA PHE A 357 17.43 22.76 -2.13
C PHE A 357 18.83 23.24 -2.48
#